data_AF-A0A815TMG6-F1
#
_entry.id   AF-A0A815TMG6-F1
#
_cell.length_a   1.000
_cell.length_b   1.000
_cell.length_c   1.000
_cell.angle_alpha   90.00
_cell.angle_beta   90.00
_cell.angle_gamma   90.00
#
_symmetry.space_group_name_H-M   'P 1'
#
loop_
_entity.id
_entity.type
_entity.pdbx_description
1 polymer ?
#
loop_
_entity_poly.entity_id
_entity_poly.type
_entity_poly.pdbx_seq_one_letter_code
_entity_poly.pdbx_strand_id
1 'polypeptide(L)'
;MKNISLILFAISTFLLSIIADDIETYLKQESIKIASSPANTRLPRGTVLMVASTEMDNWFNLNGKGLGEYAGWYICDGRNGTPDLRGRFVVGRDIFNYGSSYSSMGLTGGSENVVLSIDQMPSHMHTFEGQTSASGAHAHNYNDITYADGCDVPVPTYRGIASGTPHNKACQIGRTSEAAGVHTHTIYGATSNIGGNKPQENRPPYYVIAYIIYIGV
;
A
#
# COMPACT_ATOMS: atom_id res chain seq x y z
N MET A 1 -46.69 -84.64 32.94
CA MET A 1 -46.89 -83.21 32.63
C MET A 1 -45.80 -82.29 33.19
N LYS A 2 -45.23 -82.52 34.40
CA LYS A 2 -44.18 -81.65 34.97
C LYS A 2 -42.86 -81.58 34.17
N ASN A 3 -42.42 -82.67 33.55
CA ASN A 3 -41.11 -82.71 32.87
C ASN A 3 -41.10 -81.98 31.51
N ILE A 4 -42.24 -81.94 30.81
CA ILE A 4 -42.36 -81.25 29.51
C ILE A 4 -42.35 -79.73 29.70
N SER A 5 -43.00 -79.23 30.76
CA SER A 5 -43.01 -77.80 31.10
C SER A 5 -41.61 -77.27 31.44
N LEU A 6 -40.81 -78.07 32.17
CA LEU A 6 -39.43 -77.70 32.51
C LEU A 6 -38.50 -77.66 31.29
N ILE A 7 -38.70 -78.59 30.34
CA ILE A 7 -37.94 -78.64 29.08
C ILE A 7 -38.32 -77.46 28.18
N LEU A 8 -39.61 -77.14 28.04
CA LEU A 8 -40.03 -75.96 27.27
C LEU A 8 -39.52 -74.65 27.87
N PHE A 9 -39.50 -74.53 29.21
CA PHE A 9 -38.96 -73.37 29.89
C PHE A 9 -37.45 -73.23 29.64
N ALA A 10 -36.69 -74.33 29.73
CA ALA A 10 -35.26 -74.33 29.47
C ALA A 10 -34.91 -74.02 28.00
N ILE A 11 -35.69 -74.51 27.04
CA ILE A 11 -35.51 -74.20 25.61
C ILE A 11 -35.83 -72.72 25.33
N SER A 12 -36.88 -72.18 25.96
CA SER A 12 -37.26 -70.77 25.82
C SER A 12 -36.19 -69.82 26.36
N THR A 13 -35.66 -70.10 27.56
CA THR A 13 -34.59 -69.28 28.16
C THR A 13 -33.28 -69.37 27.39
N PHE A 14 -32.96 -70.55 26.85
CA PHE A 14 -31.76 -70.75 26.02
C PHE A 14 -31.87 -70.07 24.65
N LEU A 15 -33.06 -70.08 24.01
CA LEU A 15 -33.27 -69.31 22.78
C LEU A 15 -33.17 -67.81 23.04
N LEU A 16 -33.72 -67.31 24.16
CA LEU A 16 -33.62 -65.90 24.53
C LEU A 16 -32.17 -65.46 24.76
N SER A 17 -31.33 -66.30 25.38
CA SER A 17 -29.91 -65.95 25.60
C SER A 17 -29.12 -65.87 24.30
N ILE A 18 -29.37 -66.78 23.34
CA ILE A 18 -28.72 -66.74 22.02
C ILE A 18 -29.12 -65.46 21.26
N ILE A 19 -30.41 -65.11 21.29
CA ILE A 19 -30.90 -63.89 20.63
C ILE A 19 -30.32 -62.63 21.29
N ALA A 20 -30.15 -62.62 22.62
CA ALA A 20 -29.56 -61.50 23.34
C ALA A 20 -28.07 -61.30 23.00
N ASP A 21 -27.28 -62.38 22.95
CA ASP A 21 -25.87 -62.34 22.60
C ASP A 21 -25.64 -61.87 21.15
N ASP A 22 -26.49 -62.31 20.21
CA ASP A 22 -26.45 -61.88 18.81
C ASP A 22 -26.81 -60.39 18.67
N ILE A 23 -27.82 -59.91 19.41
CA ILE A 23 -28.19 -58.49 19.44
C ILE A 23 -27.07 -57.65 20.03
N GLU A 24 -26.46 -58.07 21.14
CA GLU A 24 -25.36 -57.31 21.76
C GLU A 24 -24.14 -57.25 20.84
N THR A 25 -23.86 -58.35 20.12
CA THR A 25 -22.78 -58.41 19.12
C THR A 25 -23.08 -57.51 17.93
N TYR A 26 -24.32 -57.52 17.42
CA TYR A 26 -24.76 -56.66 16.33
C TYR A 26 -24.73 -55.17 16.72
N LEU A 27 -25.21 -54.83 17.92
CA LEU A 27 -25.17 -53.46 18.45
C LEU A 27 -23.74 -52.97 18.71
N LYS A 28 -22.83 -53.84 19.18
CA LYS A 28 -21.39 -53.53 19.27
C LYS A 28 -20.80 -53.29 17.87
N GLN A 29 -21.19 -54.08 16.87
CA GLN A 29 -20.70 -53.93 15.50
C GLN A 29 -21.24 -52.66 14.81
N GLU A 30 -22.51 -52.29 15.03
CA GLU A 30 -23.09 -51.04 14.53
C GLU A 30 -22.56 -49.81 15.26
N SER A 31 -22.40 -49.85 16.59
CA SER A 31 -21.78 -48.74 17.33
C SER A 31 -20.32 -48.51 16.93
N ILE A 32 -19.57 -49.58 16.59
CA ILE A 32 -18.23 -49.46 16.00
C ILE A 32 -18.28 -48.83 14.60
N LYS A 33 -19.27 -49.14 13.76
CA LYS A 33 -19.44 -48.48 12.44
C LYS A 33 -19.78 -46.99 12.56
N ILE A 34 -20.53 -46.60 13.59
CA ILE A 34 -20.89 -45.20 13.85
C ILE A 34 -19.70 -44.43 14.46
N ALA A 35 -18.88 -45.07 15.30
CA ALA A 35 -17.69 -44.46 15.91
C ALA A 35 -16.44 -44.44 15.01
N SER A 36 -16.37 -45.31 13.99
CA SER A 36 -15.22 -45.45 13.08
C SER A 36 -15.43 -44.84 11.70
N SER A 37 -16.61 -44.27 11.42
CA SER A 37 -16.69 -43.29 10.35
C SER A 37 -16.31 -41.96 10.96
N PRO A 38 -15.04 -41.48 10.83
CA PRO A 38 -14.86 -40.03 10.90
C PRO A 38 -15.89 -39.45 9.93
N ALA A 39 -16.50 -38.31 10.27
CA ALA A 39 -17.46 -37.66 9.41
C ALA A 39 -16.83 -37.55 8.01
N ASN A 40 -17.19 -38.48 7.12
CA ASN A 40 -16.57 -38.64 5.82
C ASN A 40 -17.23 -37.59 4.93
N THR A 41 -17.05 -36.32 5.27
CA THR A 41 -17.00 -35.28 4.26
C THR A 41 -15.80 -35.67 3.41
N ARG A 42 -16.06 -36.51 2.40
CA ARG A 42 -15.09 -37.09 1.48
C ARG A 42 -14.64 -35.98 0.54
N LEU A 43 -14.05 -34.94 1.12
CA LEU A 43 -13.49 -33.81 0.40
C LEU A 43 -12.39 -34.38 -0.49
N PRO A 44 -12.37 -34.03 -1.78
CA PRO A 44 -11.35 -34.52 -2.68
C PRO A 44 -9.97 -34.08 -2.18
N ARG A 45 -8.95 -34.88 -2.50
CA ARG A 45 -7.56 -34.47 -2.28
C ARG A 45 -7.32 -33.14 -2.99
N GLY A 46 -6.68 -32.21 -2.29
CA GLY A 46 -6.45 -30.85 -2.77
C GLY A 46 -7.49 -29.83 -2.30
N THR A 47 -8.55 -30.23 -1.58
CA THR A 47 -9.47 -29.26 -0.97
C THR A 47 -8.75 -28.43 0.07
N VAL A 48 -8.84 -27.10 -0.09
CA VAL A 48 -8.34 -26.12 0.87
C VAL A 48 -9.51 -25.58 1.68
N LEU A 49 -9.38 -25.56 3.01
CA LEU A 49 -10.31 -24.94 3.94
C LEU A 49 -9.62 -23.82 4.73
N MET A 50 -10.46 -22.91 5.23
CA MET A 50 -10.08 -21.76 6.04
C MET A 50 -10.43 -22.03 7.50
N VAL A 51 -9.48 -21.82 8.41
CA VAL A 51 -9.62 -22.07 9.85
C VAL A 51 -9.39 -20.76 10.60
N ALA A 52 -10.40 -20.35 11.36
CA ALA A 52 -10.40 -19.12 12.16
C ALA A 52 -10.43 -19.42 13.68
N SER A 53 -9.65 -20.42 14.12
CA SER A 53 -9.54 -20.82 15.52
C SER A 53 -8.14 -20.58 16.06
N THR A 54 -8.04 -20.02 17.26
CA THR A 54 -6.77 -19.86 18.00
C THR A 54 -6.24 -21.17 18.57
N GLU A 55 -7.07 -22.23 18.60
CA GLU A 55 -6.68 -23.55 19.10
C GLU A 55 -6.03 -24.43 18.02
N MET A 56 -5.88 -23.92 16.79
CA MET A 56 -5.37 -24.69 15.66
C MET A 56 -4.02 -25.36 15.93
N ASP A 57 -3.15 -24.72 16.72
CA ASP A 57 -1.83 -25.26 17.06
C ASP A 57 -1.91 -26.59 17.84
N ASN A 58 -3.06 -26.92 18.46
CA ASN A 58 -3.28 -28.20 19.14
C ASN A 58 -3.67 -29.33 18.17
N TRP A 59 -4.09 -28.99 16.94
CA TRP A 59 -4.60 -29.97 15.97
C TRP A 59 -3.55 -30.43 14.97
N PHE A 60 -2.41 -29.73 14.90
CA PHE A 60 -1.32 -30.03 13.97
C PHE A 60 -0.01 -30.20 14.74
N ASN A 61 0.83 -31.12 14.29
CA ASN A 61 2.19 -31.22 14.83
C ASN A 61 3.11 -30.13 14.26
N LEU A 62 4.35 -30.07 14.76
CA LEU A 62 5.37 -29.11 14.32
C LEU A 62 5.70 -29.16 12.81
N ASN A 63 5.44 -30.30 12.17
CA ASN A 63 5.62 -30.48 10.73
C ASN A 63 4.37 -30.07 9.92
N GLY A 64 3.34 -29.51 10.56
CA GLY A 64 2.11 -29.08 9.91
C GLY A 64 1.18 -30.23 9.50
N LYS A 65 1.37 -31.44 10.02
CA LYS A 65 0.48 -32.60 9.79
C LYS A 65 -0.60 -32.66 10.86
N GLY A 66 -1.85 -32.82 10.44
CA GLY A 66 -3.01 -32.90 11.32
C GLY A 66 -3.02 -34.18 12.15
N LEU A 67 -3.54 -34.06 13.38
CA LEU A 67 -3.64 -35.09 14.40
C LEU A 67 -5.12 -35.40 14.70
N GLY A 68 -5.40 -36.59 15.20
CA GLY A 68 -6.76 -36.99 15.61
C GLY A 68 -7.79 -36.82 14.48
N GLU A 69 -8.80 -35.99 14.72
CA GLU A 69 -9.87 -35.67 13.74
C GLU A 69 -9.34 -34.94 12.49
N TYR A 70 -8.17 -34.31 12.57
CA TYR A 70 -7.51 -33.64 11.45
C TYR A 70 -6.52 -34.54 10.71
N ALA A 71 -6.51 -35.85 10.97
CA ALA A 71 -5.70 -36.78 10.20
C ALA A 71 -5.97 -36.67 8.70
N GLY A 72 -4.90 -36.55 7.90
CA GLY A 72 -4.97 -36.33 6.45
C GLY A 72 -5.04 -34.86 6.01
N TRP A 73 -5.19 -33.93 6.95
CA TRP A 73 -5.04 -32.50 6.72
C TRP A 73 -3.61 -32.03 6.96
N TYR A 74 -3.20 -31.02 6.22
CA TYR A 74 -1.91 -30.37 6.36
C TYR A 74 -2.07 -28.85 6.32
N ILE A 75 -1.21 -28.13 7.04
CA ILE A 75 -1.14 -26.67 6.95
C ILE A 75 -0.55 -26.28 5.58
N CYS A 76 -1.12 -25.26 4.95
CA CYS A 76 -0.60 -24.66 3.72
C CYS A 76 0.60 -23.73 4.02
N ASP A 77 1.72 -24.30 4.46
CA ASP A 77 2.95 -23.60 4.84
C ASP A 77 4.15 -23.90 3.92
N GLY A 78 3.93 -24.65 2.82
CA GLY A 78 4.98 -25.05 1.88
C GLY A 78 5.68 -26.36 2.24
N ARG A 79 5.40 -26.94 3.42
CA ARG A 79 5.99 -28.21 3.86
C ARG A 79 5.13 -29.37 3.38
N ASN A 80 5.69 -30.58 3.33
CA ASN A 80 4.98 -31.79 2.89
C ASN A 80 4.33 -31.68 1.49
N GLY A 81 4.86 -30.80 0.62
CA GLY A 81 4.30 -30.58 -0.72
C GLY A 81 3.01 -29.75 -0.74
N THR A 82 2.64 -29.09 0.36
CA THR A 82 1.52 -28.14 0.37
C THR A 82 1.90 -26.83 -0.32
N PRO A 83 0.93 -26.07 -0.86
CA PRO A 83 1.15 -24.68 -1.21
C PRO A 83 1.47 -23.86 0.04
N ASP A 84 2.36 -22.88 -0.05
CA ASP A 84 2.54 -21.89 1.03
C ASP A 84 1.56 -20.74 0.81
N LEU A 85 0.51 -20.66 1.63
CA LEU A 85 -0.54 -19.63 1.57
C LEU A 85 -0.44 -18.61 2.71
N ARG A 86 0.58 -18.70 3.56
CA ARG A 86 0.79 -17.75 4.65
C ARG A 86 1.07 -16.36 4.08
N GLY A 87 0.40 -15.34 4.60
CA GLY A 87 0.57 -13.95 4.14
C GLY A 87 0.14 -13.71 2.68
N ARG A 88 -0.65 -14.60 2.08
CA ARG A 88 -1.03 -14.52 0.66
C ARG A 88 -2.53 -14.47 0.48
N PHE A 89 -2.95 -13.75 -0.54
CA PHE A 89 -4.33 -13.74 -1.01
C PHE A 89 -4.52 -14.80 -2.10
N VAL A 90 -5.57 -15.61 -1.98
CA VAL A 90 -5.86 -16.68 -2.95
C VAL A 90 -6.64 -16.11 -4.12
N VAL A 91 -6.13 -16.32 -5.33
CA VAL A 91 -6.79 -15.90 -6.58
C VAL A 91 -7.29 -17.14 -7.31
N GLY A 92 -8.50 -17.05 -7.86
CA GLY A 92 -9.09 -18.11 -8.68
C GLY A 92 -8.30 -18.32 -9.97
N ARG A 93 -8.09 -19.58 -10.34
CA ARG A 93 -7.43 -19.92 -11.61
C ARG A 93 -8.30 -19.46 -12.79
N ASP A 94 -7.71 -18.72 -13.71
CA ASP A 94 -8.35 -18.24 -14.93
C ASP A 94 -7.65 -18.83 -16.16
N ILE A 95 -8.19 -19.95 -16.66
CA ILE A 95 -7.64 -20.67 -17.81
C ILE A 95 -7.93 -20.00 -19.15
N PHE A 96 -8.84 -19.03 -19.21
CA PHE A 96 -9.24 -18.38 -20.45
C PHE A 96 -8.42 -17.12 -20.73
N ASN A 97 -7.76 -16.58 -19.72
CA ASN A 97 -6.83 -15.48 -19.85
C ASN A 97 -5.41 -15.98 -20.13
N TYR A 98 -5.18 -16.37 -21.39
CA TYR A 98 -3.90 -16.87 -21.89
C TYR A 98 -2.79 -15.82 -21.72
N GLY A 99 -1.67 -16.23 -21.12
CA GLY A 99 -0.52 -15.35 -20.84
C GLY A 99 -0.59 -14.66 -19.47
N SER A 100 -1.70 -14.76 -18.74
CA SER A 100 -1.76 -14.32 -17.35
C SER A 100 -1.05 -15.29 -16.40
N SER A 101 -0.47 -14.76 -15.32
CA SER A 101 0.04 -15.56 -14.19
C SER A 101 -1.07 -16.33 -13.44
N TYR A 102 -2.34 -16.15 -13.82
CA TYR A 102 -3.49 -16.84 -13.22
C TYR A 102 -3.93 -18.08 -14.01
N SER A 103 -3.33 -18.32 -15.18
CA SER A 103 -3.62 -19.48 -16.03
C SER A 103 -3.06 -20.80 -15.48
N SER A 104 -2.00 -20.72 -14.68
CA SER A 104 -1.28 -21.86 -14.11
C SER A 104 -1.41 -21.91 -12.59
N MET A 105 -1.58 -23.11 -12.03
CA MET A 105 -1.66 -23.32 -10.58
C MET A 105 -0.30 -23.11 -9.91
N GLY A 106 -0.31 -22.62 -8.67
CA GLY A 106 0.89 -22.52 -7.83
C GLY A 106 1.80 -21.33 -8.11
N LEU A 107 1.48 -20.51 -9.12
CA LEU A 107 2.17 -19.24 -9.31
C LEU A 107 1.86 -18.28 -8.16
N THR A 108 2.87 -17.52 -7.74
CA THR A 108 2.77 -16.53 -6.67
C THR A 108 3.23 -15.16 -7.18
N GLY A 109 2.80 -14.11 -6.51
CA GLY A 109 3.15 -12.74 -6.86
C GLY A 109 2.53 -11.74 -5.89
N GLY A 110 2.57 -10.47 -6.28
CA GLY A 110 2.13 -9.36 -5.44
C GLY A 110 3.24 -8.79 -4.57
N SER A 111 2.98 -7.62 -3.99
CA SER A 111 3.86 -6.98 -3.00
C SER A 111 3.01 -6.34 -1.91
N GLU A 112 3.47 -6.50 -0.68
CA GLU A 112 2.86 -5.85 0.49
C GLU A 112 3.12 -4.34 0.49
N ASN A 113 4.30 -3.93 0.02
CA ASN A 113 4.72 -2.54 -0.04
C ASN A 113 5.18 -2.20 -1.46
N VAL A 114 4.78 -1.04 -1.96
CA VAL A 114 5.19 -0.55 -3.28
C VAL A 114 5.94 0.75 -3.10
N VAL A 115 7.10 0.90 -3.76
CA VAL A 115 7.79 2.19 -3.86
C VAL A 115 7.51 2.73 -5.25
N LEU A 116 6.98 3.95 -5.33
CA LEU A 116 6.79 4.62 -6.62
C LEU A 116 8.14 4.99 -7.21
N SER A 117 8.38 4.57 -8.43
CA SER A 117 9.48 5.06 -9.27
C SER A 117 9.10 6.38 -9.94
N ILE A 118 10.10 7.08 -10.47
CA ILE A 118 9.88 8.31 -11.26
C ILE A 118 8.97 8.03 -12.46
N ASP A 119 9.13 6.88 -13.12
CA ASP A 119 8.31 6.48 -14.27
C ASP A 119 6.83 6.21 -13.90
N GLN A 120 6.53 6.00 -12.62
CA GLN A 120 5.16 5.81 -12.12
C GLN A 120 4.51 7.12 -11.65
N MET A 121 5.20 8.26 -11.71
CA MET A 121 4.63 9.57 -11.41
C MET A 121 4.05 10.21 -12.68
N PRO A 122 2.82 10.76 -12.63
CA PRO A 122 2.30 11.57 -13.72
C PRO A 122 3.23 12.75 -14.05
N SER A 123 3.35 13.07 -15.34
CA SER A 123 4.07 14.26 -15.80
C SER A 123 3.47 15.51 -15.14
N HIS A 124 4.31 16.26 -14.44
CA HIS A 124 3.92 17.51 -13.79
C HIS A 124 5.04 18.54 -13.92
N MET A 125 4.68 19.83 -13.87
CA MET A 125 5.61 20.96 -13.93
C MET A 125 5.19 21.99 -12.89
N HIS A 126 6.17 22.55 -12.17
CA HIS A 126 5.97 23.69 -11.29
C HIS A 126 6.71 24.89 -11.87
N THR A 127 5.97 25.97 -12.12
CA THR A 127 6.53 27.27 -12.49
C THR A 127 6.19 28.25 -11.40
N PHE A 128 7.14 29.06 -10.97
CA PHE A 128 6.85 30.26 -10.19
C PHE A 128 7.33 31.50 -10.94
N GLU A 129 6.58 32.58 -10.76
CA GLU A 129 6.90 33.91 -11.25
C GLU A 129 6.87 34.87 -10.07
N GLY A 130 7.92 35.65 -9.91
CA GLY A 130 8.02 36.69 -8.90
C GLY A 130 8.54 37.99 -9.50
N GLN A 131 8.24 39.12 -8.87
CA GLN A 131 8.75 40.43 -9.26
C GLN A 131 9.59 41.04 -8.14
N THR A 132 10.69 41.69 -8.50
CA THR A 132 11.44 42.51 -7.53
C THR A 132 10.62 43.72 -7.10
N SER A 133 10.93 44.29 -5.93
CA SER A 133 10.36 45.58 -5.56
C SER A 133 10.81 46.67 -6.53
N ALA A 134 9.90 47.60 -6.83
CA ALA A 134 10.16 48.71 -7.72
C ALA A 134 10.89 49.81 -6.93
N SER A 135 12.18 50.03 -7.22
CA SER A 135 13.00 51.04 -6.53
C SER A 135 14.09 51.59 -7.44
N GLY A 136 14.67 52.74 -7.08
CA GLY A 136 15.78 53.34 -7.81
C GLY A 136 15.47 54.63 -8.56
N ALA A 137 14.21 55.08 -8.59
CA ALA A 137 13.92 56.41 -9.12
C ALA A 137 14.47 57.50 -8.21
N HIS A 138 15.49 58.17 -8.72
CA HIS A 138 16.06 59.35 -8.11
C HIS A 138 16.57 60.29 -9.20
N ALA A 139 16.60 61.57 -8.89
CA ALA A 139 17.10 62.63 -9.75
C ALA A 139 18.05 63.51 -8.95
N HIS A 140 19.01 64.13 -9.63
CA HIS A 140 19.98 65.04 -9.00
C HIS A 140 19.71 66.46 -9.45
N ASN A 141 19.79 67.40 -8.50
CA ASN A 141 19.77 68.82 -8.84
C ASN A 141 21.18 69.28 -9.17
N TYR A 142 21.33 70.00 -10.27
CA TYR A 142 22.60 70.60 -10.67
C TYR A 142 22.36 72.00 -11.22
N ASN A 143 23.41 72.80 -11.20
CA ASN A 143 23.37 74.15 -11.74
C ASN A 143 24.08 74.13 -13.10
N ASP A 144 23.34 74.48 -14.14
CA ASP A 144 23.87 74.63 -15.49
C ASP A 144 24.19 76.11 -15.74
N ILE A 145 25.31 76.38 -16.43
CA ILE A 145 25.76 77.74 -16.74
C ILE A 145 25.68 77.89 -18.26
N THR A 146 24.72 78.68 -18.72
CA THR A 146 24.53 78.97 -20.14
C THR A 146 24.83 80.44 -20.43
N TYR A 147 25.36 80.70 -21.63
CA TYR A 147 25.51 82.06 -22.14
C TYR A 147 24.19 82.48 -22.78
N ALA A 148 23.58 83.53 -22.25
CA ALA A 148 22.33 84.07 -22.76
C ALA A 148 22.25 85.58 -22.49
N ASP A 149 21.86 86.34 -23.51
CA ASP A 149 21.62 87.77 -23.38
C ASP A 149 20.31 88.02 -22.61
N GLY A 150 20.38 88.74 -21.49
CA GLY A 150 19.20 89.20 -20.72
C GLY A 150 18.94 88.55 -19.37
N CYS A 151 19.85 87.73 -18.85
CA CYS A 151 19.75 87.14 -17.50
C CYS A 151 20.66 87.89 -16.50
N ASP A 152 20.08 88.50 -15.46
CA ASP A 152 20.80 89.23 -14.39
C ASP A 152 20.80 88.42 -13.08
N VAL A 153 21.28 87.18 -13.10
CA VAL A 153 21.46 86.38 -11.88
C VAL A 153 22.95 86.31 -11.55
N PRO A 154 23.41 86.80 -10.38
CA PRO A 154 24.82 86.81 -10.02
C PRO A 154 25.41 85.39 -10.00
N VAL A 155 26.30 85.08 -10.93
CA VAL A 155 27.06 83.83 -10.91
C VAL A 155 28.25 83.95 -9.95
N PRO A 156 28.47 82.98 -9.04
CA PRO A 156 29.65 83.00 -8.16
C PRO A 156 30.94 82.93 -8.99
N THR A 157 31.90 83.81 -8.70
CA THR A 157 33.17 84.01 -9.44
C THR A 157 34.15 82.82 -9.41
N TYR A 158 33.75 81.65 -8.89
CA TYR A 158 34.66 80.55 -8.58
C TYR A 158 34.67 79.40 -9.62
N ARG A 159 33.99 79.53 -10.77
CA ARG A 159 33.84 78.44 -11.76
C ARG A 159 34.24 78.82 -13.19
N GLY A 160 35.49 79.25 -13.38
CA GLY A 160 36.14 79.26 -14.71
C GLY A 160 35.47 80.11 -15.80
N ILE A 161 34.62 81.06 -15.42
CA ILE A 161 34.05 82.03 -16.36
C ILE A 161 35.16 83.03 -16.65
N ALA A 162 35.55 83.13 -17.92
CA ALA A 162 36.53 84.10 -18.40
C ALA A 162 36.03 85.53 -18.12
N SER A 163 36.36 86.00 -16.93
CA SER A 163 36.17 87.36 -16.47
C SER A 163 37.07 88.27 -17.28
N GLY A 164 36.46 89.19 -18.04
CA GLY A 164 37.22 90.23 -18.71
C GLY A 164 36.42 91.20 -19.57
N THR A 165 35.21 90.85 -20.03
CA THR A 165 34.42 91.76 -20.87
C THR A 165 32.98 91.90 -20.36
N PRO A 166 32.37 93.10 -20.45
CA PRO A 166 30.97 93.33 -20.07
C PRO A 166 29.95 92.58 -20.95
N HIS A 167 30.41 91.90 -22.02
CA HIS A 167 29.58 91.14 -22.95
C HIS A 167 29.44 89.65 -22.59
N ASN A 168 30.16 89.14 -21.58
CA ASN A 168 30.07 87.74 -21.18
C ASN A 168 29.15 87.58 -19.97
N LYS A 169 27.86 87.87 -20.12
CA LYS A 169 26.86 87.55 -19.09
C LYS A 169 26.57 86.05 -19.11
N ALA A 170 26.76 85.38 -17.98
CA ALA A 170 26.43 83.97 -17.81
C ALA A 170 25.21 83.83 -16.89
N CYS A 171 24.30 82.95 -17.25
CA CYS A 171 23.09 82.65 -16.48
C CYS A 171 23.27 81.30 -15.79
N GLN A 172 23.08 81.26 -14.47
CA GLN A 172 23.00 80.00 -13.75
C GLN A 172 21.54 79.60 -13.58
N ILE A 173 21.17 78.47 -14.17
CA ILE A 173 19.82 77.93 -14.11
C ILE A 173 19.89 76.62 -13.34
N GLY A 174 19.06 76.49 -12.31
CA GLY A 174 18.87 75.20 -11.64
C GLY A 174 18.17 74.23 -12.58
N ARG A 175 18.80 73.09 -12.85
CA ARG A 175 18.24 71.99 -13.64
C ARG A 175 18.18 70.73 -12.77
N THR A 176 17.22 69.87 -13.07
CA THR A 176 17.12 68.55 -12.47
C THR A 176 17.39 67.53 -13.55
N SER A 177 18.26 66.56 -13.29
CA SER A 177 18.49 65.46 -14.23
C SER A 177 17.20 64.68 -14.43
N GLU A 178 17.06 64.01 -15.57
CA GLU A 178 15.99 63.01 -15.71
C GLU A 178 16.18 61.91 -14.65
N ALA A 179 15.07 61.42 -14.10
CA ALA A 179 15.13 60.33 -13.13
C ALA A 179 15.43 59.02 -13.87
N ALA A 180 16.37 58.22 -13.37
CA ALA A 180 16.48 56.83 -13.80
C ALA A 180 15.19 56.12 -13.38
N GLY A 181 14.30 55.82 -14.34
CA GLY A 181 12.93 55.40 -14.06
C GLY A 181 12.81 54.22 -13.09
N VAL A 182 11.71 54.18 -12.34
CA VAL A 182 11.35 53.01 -11.51
C VAL A 182 11.19 51.80 -12.44
N HIS A 183 11.89 50.70 -12.17
CA HIS A 183 11.68 49.44 -12.87
C HIS A 183 11.73 48.24 -11.92
N THR A 184 11.23 47.12 -12.42
CA THR A 184 11.24 45.82 -11.75
C THR A 184 11.84 44.77 -12.67
N HIS A 185 12.29 43.66 -12.09
CA HIS A 185 12.68 42.46 -12.82
C HIS A 185 11.70 41.32 -12.53
N THR A 186 11.42 40.52 -13.56
CA THR A 186 10.73 39.24 -13.40
C THR A 186 11.75 38.14 -13.16
N ILE A 187 11.46 37.28 -12.17
CA ILE A 187 12.29 36.14 -11.80
C ILE A 187 11.52 34.86 -12.08
N TYR A 188 12.19 33.90 -12.72
CA TYR A 188 11.69 32.56 -13.00
C TYR A 188 12.56 31.50 -12.32
N GLY A 189 11.95 30.39 -11.92
CA GLY A 189 12.68 29.23 -11.41
C GLY A 189 11.82 27.99 -11.24
N ALA A 190 12.46 26.93 -10.75
CA ALA A 190 11.84 25.66 -10.40
C ALA A 190 11.95 25.43 -8.88
N THR A 191 10.98 24.73 -8.31
CA THR A 191 11.01 24.31 -6.91
C THR A 191 11.91 23.09 -6.74
N SER A 192 12.48 22.90 -5.56
CA SER A 192 13.20 21.68 -5.20
C SER A 192 12.30 20.44 -5.26
N ASN A 193 12.88 19.29 -5.58
CA ASN A 193 12.21 18.00 -5.47
C ASN A 193 11.83 17.73 -4.00
N ILE A 194 10.56 17.42 -3.76
CA ILE A 194 10.05 16.96 -2.46
C ILE A 194 9.48 15.55 -2.63
N GLY A 195 9.73 14.68 -1.63
CA GLY A 195 9.30 13.29 -1.63
C GLY A 195 10.41 12.38 -1.11
N GLY A 196 10.06 11.40 -0.28
CA GLY A 196 11.03 10.50 0.36
C GLY A 196 11.18 9.14 -0.33
N ASN A 197 10.42 8.88 -1.40
CA ASN A 197 10.29 7.56 -2.03
C ASN A 197 10.09 6.43 -1.01
N LYS A 198 9.31 6.72 0.05
CA LYS A 198 9.03 5.73 1.10
C LYS A 198 8.05 4.69 0.54
N PRO A 199 8.21 3.40 0.88
CA PRO A 199 7.24 2.39 0.52
C PRO A 199 5.86 2.75 1.06
N GLN A 200 4.83 2.54 0.23
CA GLN A 200 3.43 2.67 0.63
C GLN A 200 2.81 1.29 0.81
N GLU A 201 1.99 1.18 1.85
CA GLU A 201 1.22 -0.02 2.18
C GLU A 201 0.19 -0.31 1.09
N ASN A 202 0.18 -1.54 0.57
CA ASN A 202 -0.69 -1.96 -0.54
C ASN A 202 -1.72 -3.02 -0.09
N ARG A 203 -1.74 -3.43 1.19
CA ARG A 203 -2.71 -4.41 1.68
C ARG A 203 -4.05 -3.75 2.04
N PRO A 204 -5.19 -4.32 1.61
CA PRO A 204 -6.49 -3.95 2.14
C PRO A 204 -6.59 -4.35 3.63
N PRO A 205 -7.56 -3.81 4.40
CA PRO A 205 -7.87 -4.31 5.73
C PRO A 205 -8.08 -5.83 5.73
N TYR A 206 -7.44 -6.54 6.65
CA TYR A 206 -7.41 -8.01 6.66
C TYR A 206 -7.70 -8.60 8.04
N TYR A 207 -8.17 -9.84 8.04
CA TYR A 207 -8.32 -10.70 9.21
C TYR A 207 -7.50 -11.97 8.99
N VAL A 208 -6.72 -12.37 9.99
CA VAL A 208 -5.77 -13.49 9.86
C VAL A 208 -6.47 -14.80 10.18
N ILE A 209 -6.44 -15.71 9.21
CA ILE A 209 -6.91 -17.09 9.30
C ILE A 209 -5.85 -18.00 8.70
N ALA A 210 -5.92 -19.28 9.05
CA ALA A 210 -5.04 -20.29 8.49
C ALA A 210 -5.71 -21.04 7.34
N TYR A 211 -4.89 -21.54 6.43
CA TYR A 211 -5.32 -22.43 5.36
C TYR A 211 -4.82 -23.84 5.62
N ILE A 212 -5.71 -24.82 5.50
CA ILE A 212 -5.39 -26.25 5.59
C ILE A 212 -5.82 -26.96 4.31
N ILE A 213 -5.07 -27.98 3.89
CA ILE A 213 -5.33 -28.76 2.69
C ILE A 213 -5.48 -30.24 3.02
N TYR A 214 -6.47 -30.88 2.42
CA TYR A 214 -6.68 -32.32 2.55
C TYR A 214 -5.81 -33.07 1.54
N ILE A 215 -4.87 -33.88 2.02
CA ILE A 215 -4.00 -34.74 1.19
C ILE A 215 -4.45 -36.20 1.24
N GLY A 216 -5.32 -36.55 2.19
CA GLY A 216 -5.76 -37.91 2.44
C GLY A 216 -4.96 -38.58 3.56
N VAL A 217 -5.61 -39.56 4.18
CA VAL A 217 -5.00 -40.51 5.11
C VAL A 217 -4.30 -41.65 4.38
#